data_AF-A0A3L6N389-F1
#
_entry.id   AF-A0A3L6N389-F1
#
_cell.length_a   1.000
_cell.length_b   1.000
_cell.length_c   1.000
_cell.angle_alpha   90.00
_cell.angle_beta   90.00
_cell.angle_gamma   90.00
#
_symmetry.space_group_name_H-M   'P 1'
#
loop_
_entity.id
_entity.type
_entity.pdbx_description
1 polymer ?
#
loop_
_entity_poly.entity_id
_entity_poly.type
_entity_poly.pdbx_seq_one_letter_code
_entity_poly.pdbx_strand_id
1 'polypeptide(L)'
;MNRGDAGEIDPDFQRTFWVIYSLESEFCFNTGRASAIPYHDISCPIPHTSLSLYSTFNWLQVLSSYALMISRIYQRLFSVKAKSLSKEIRRTEALRAFEELENWKDSIPESFRPGMPIRSHRLGKSQAVALAIQIRFCYHNVRIALSRVSISASTGDSENQMRYKLSLTDSARAIIEVVHLIHLEPFVLPW
;
A
#
# COMPACT_ATOMS: atom_id res chain seq x y z
N MET A 1 -22.35 -5.66 37.59
CA MET A 1 -22.01 -4.45 36.83
C MET A 1 -20.75 -3.86 37.45
N ASN A 2 -19.62 -3.94 36.77
CA ASN A 2 -18.49 -3.00 36.90
C ASN A 2 -17.56 -3.23 35.70
N ARG A 3 -17.78 -2.42 34.66
CA ARG A 3 -16.85 -2.20 33.56
C ARG A 3 -15.71 -1.35 34.13
N GLY A 4 -14.64 -1.99 34.57
CA GLY A 4 -13.39 -1.32 34.97
C GLY A 4 -12.24 -2.05 34.29
N ASP A 5 -11.39 -1.30 33.59
CA ASP A 5 -10.20 -1.73 32.85
C ASP A 5 -10.43 -2.53 31.57
N ALA A 6 -10.98 -1.86 30.54
CA ALA A 6 -10.60 -2.21 29.17
C ALA A 6 -9.13 -1.81 29.00
N GLY A 7 -8.22 -2.77 29.19
CA GLY A 7 -6.78 -2.58 29.26
C GLY A 7 -6.24 -1.71 28.13
N GLU A 8 -5.57 -0.62 28.47
CA GLU A 8 -4.79 0.17 27.53
C GLU A 8 -3.76 -0.75 26.89
N ILE A 9 -3.85 -0.91 25.57
CA ILE A 9 -2.87 -1.67 24.80
C ILE A 9 -1.55 -0.92 24.89
N ASP A 10 -0.50 -1.63 25.32
CA ASP A 10 0.85 -1.08 25.36
C ASP A 10 1.21 -0.44 24.00
N PRO A 11 1.55 0.87 23.95
CA PRO A 11 1.83 1.57 22.71
C PRO A 11 3.02 0.98 21.95
N ASP A 12 4.00 0.39 22.64
CA ASP A 12 5.15 -0.22 21.97
C ASP A 12 4.79 -1.58 21.36
N PHE A 13 3.96 -2.37 22.05
CA PHE A 13 3.32 -3.55 21.45
C PHE A 13 2.49 -3.17 20.21
N GLN A 14 1.64 -2.14 20.31
CA GLN A 14 0.81 -1.68 19.20
C GLN A 14 1.66 -1.31 17.97
N ARG A 15 2.70 -0.50 18.16
CA ARG A 15 3.59 -0.11 17.05
C ARG A 15 4.29 -1.30 16.43
N THR A 16 4.84 -2.18 17.27
CA THR A 16 5.56 -3.37 16.83
C THR A 16 4.67 -4.28 16.00
N PHE A 17 3.44 -4.53 16.49
CA PHE A 17 2.43 -5.30 15.76
C PHE A 17 2.19 -4.72 14.37
N TRP A 18 1.96 -3.41 14.26
CA TRP A 18 1.65 -2.79 12.98
C TRP A 18 2.82 -2.72 12.01
N VAL A 19 4.06 -2.58 12.49
CA VAL A 19 5.23 -2.73 11.63
C VAL A 19 5.31 -4.15 11.07
N ILE A 20 5.19 -5.17 11.92
CA ILE A 20 5.25 -6.58 11.52
C ILE A 20 4.14 -6.90 10.53
N TYR A 21 2.89 -6.56 10.87
CA TYR A 21 1.73 -6.84 10.01
C TYR A 21 1.84 -6.14 8.66
N SER A 22 2.37 -4.92 8.61
CA SER A 22 2.52 -4.20 7.34
C SER A 22 3.56 -4.83 6.43
N LEU A 23 4.71 -5.23 6.98
CA LEU A 23 5.75 -5.95 6.23
C LEU A 23 5.26 -7.31 5.74
N GLU A 24 4.57 -8.06 6.61
CA GLU A 24 3.99 -9.36 6.29
C GLU A 24 2.93 -9.24 5.19
N SER A 25 2.02 -8.28 5.30
CA SER A 25 0.95 -8.05 4.32
C SER A 25 1.50 -7.68 2.95
N GLU A 26 2.51 -6.79 2.91
CA GLU A 26 3.16 -6.41 1.66
C GLU A 26 3.89 -7.58 1.01
N PHE A 27 4.63 -8.37 1.80
CA PHE A 27 5.30 -9.57 1.30
C PHE A 27 4.30 -10.58 0.73
N CYS A 28 3.22 -10.86 1.47
CA CYS A 28 2.17 -11.79 1.05
C CYS A 28 1.45 -11.31 -0.22
N PHE A 29 1.12 -10.02 -0.30
CA PHE A 29 0.52 -9.42 -1.49
C PHE A 29 1.42 -9.58 -2.73
N ASN A 30 2.71 -9.25 -2.60
CA ASN A 30 3.68 -9.29 -3.71
C ASN A 30 4.02 -10.70 -4.17
N THR A 31 4.05 -11.66 -3.25
CA THR A 31 4.35 -13.07 -3.55
C THR A 31 3.12 -13.90 -3.89
N GLY A 32 1.92 -13.32 -3.76
CA GLY A 32 0.66 -14.03 -3.96
C GLY A 32 0.39 -15.11 -2.90
N ARG A 33 0.97 -14.97 -1.71
CA ARG A 33 0.79 -15.87 -0.57
C ARG A 33 -0.36 -15.38 0.31
N ALA A 34 -1.05 -16.32 0.95
CA ALA A 34 -2.04 -15.96 1.96
C ALA A 34 -1.32 -15.42 3.21
N SER A 35 -1.88 -14.37 3.80
CA SER A 35 -1.37 -13.83 5.06
C SER A 35 -1.54 -14.83 6.21
N ALA A 36 -0.55 -14.90 7.08
CA ALA A 36 -0.62 -15.68 8.32
C ALA A 36 -1.49 -15.01 9.40
N ILE A 37 -1.78 -13.71 9.25
CA ILE A 37 -2.56 -12.91 10.18
C ILE A 37 -3.80 -12.39 9.43
N PRO A 38 -4.95 -13.10 9.48
CA PRO A 38 -6.14 -12.66 8.77
C PRO A 38 -6.57 -11.27 9.24
N TYR A 39 -6.82 -10.35 8.31
CA TYR A 39 -7.14 -8.97 8.65
C TYR A 39 -8.39 -8.82 9.55
N HIS A 40 -9.31 -9.79 9.52
CA HIS A 40 -10.53 -9.81 10.33
C HIS A 40 -10.30 -10.32 11.76
N ASP A 41 -9.13 -10.90 12.04
CA ASP A 41 -8.73 -11.37 13.37
C ASP A 41 -7.84 -10.34 14.10
N ILE A 42 -7.66 -9.16 13.51
CA ILE A 42 -6.86 -8.08 14.10
C ILE A 42 -7.74 -7.27 15.06
N SER A 43 -7.48 -7.41 16.36
CA SER A 43 -8.08 -6.59 17.41
C SER A 43 -7.23 -5.37 17.80
N CYS A 44 -5.97 -5.31 17.34
CA CYS A 44 -5.05 -4.21 17.63
C CYS A 44 -5.47 -2.95 16.85
N PRO A 45 -5.80 -1.81 17.50
CA PRO A 45 -6.21 -0.59 16.82
C PRO A 45 -5.03 0.05 16.08
N ILE A 46 -5.29 0.81 15.02
CA ILE A 46 -4.26 1.53 14.27
C ILE A 46 -3.60 2.59 15.18
N PRO A 47 -2.26 2.69 15.23
CA PRO A 47 -1.57 3.63 16.10
C PRO A 47 -1.78 5.06 15.61
N HIS A 48 -2.25 5.92 16.51
CA HIS A 48 -2.36 7.37 16.26
C HIS A 48 -1.09 8.13 16.66
N THR A 49 -0.09 7.44 17.22
CA THR A 49 1.15 8.10 17.67
C THR A 49 2.00 8.57 16.50
N SER A 50 2.30 9.86 16.44
CA SER A 50 3.30 10.39 15.50
C SER A 50 4.70 9.92 15.91
N LEU A 51 5.36 9.11 15.08
CA LEU A 51 6.83 9.02 15.13
C LEU A 51 7.38 10.37 14.67
N SER A 52 7.85 11.17 15.62
CA SER A 52 8.37 12.52 15.43
C SER A 52 9.50 12.58 14.39
N LEU A 53 9.16 12.86 13.13
CA LEU A 53 10.07 13.43 12.12
C LEU A 53 9.45 14.64 11.42
N TYR A 54 8.12 14.65 11.30
CA TYR A 54 7.25 15.76 10.92
C TYR A 54 6.05 15.73 11.87
N SER A 55 5.77 16.83 12.57
CA SER A 55 4.71 16.90 13.59
C SER A 55 3.29 16.62 13.07
N THR A 56 3.10 16.52 11.74
CA THR A 56 1.81 16.36 11.08
C THR A 56 1.68 15.10 10.22
N PHE A 57 2.74 14.29 10.06
CA PHE A 57 2.69 13.08 9.21
C PHE A 57 2.99 11.81 10.01
N ASN A 58 1.94 11.02 10.25
CA ASN A 58 2.07 9.71 10.88
C ASN A 58 2.25 8.62 9.82
N TRP A 59 3.51 8.29 9.51
CA TRP A 59 3.85 7.25 8.55
C TRP A 59 3.26 5.89 8.93
N LEU A 60 3.35 5.50 10.20
CA LEU A 60 2.89 4.18 10.63
C LEU A 60 1.38 4.03 10.43
N GLN A 61 0.60 5.08 10.68
CA GLN A 61 -0.84 5.08 10.38
C GLN A 61 -1.13 4.90 8.87
N VAL A 62 -0.37 5.57 8.00
CA VAL A 62 -0.50 5.42 6.54
C VAL A 62 -0.14 4.01 6.10
N LEU A 63 0.92 3.44 6.68
CA LEU A 63 1.38 2.09 6.39
C LEU A 63 0.41 1.01 6.91
N SER A 64 -0.12 1.18 8.12
CA SER A 64 -1.15 0.30 8.70
C SER A 64 -2.43 0.28 7.87
N SER A 65 -2.91 1.46 7.44
CA SER A 65 -4.09 1.56 6.58
C SER A 65 -3.85 0.95 5.19
N TYR A 66 -2.66 1.13 4.63
CA TYR A 66 -2.22 0.44 3.42
C TYR A 66 -2.26 -1.08 3.58
N ALA A 67 -1.67 -1.61 4.66
CA ALA A 67 -1.63 -3.04 4.95
C ALA A 67 -3.02 -3.67 5.03
N LEU A 68 -3.95 -3.03 5.73
CA LEU A 68 -5.35 -3.49 5.78
C LEU A 68 -6.02 -3.46 4.41
N MET A 69 -5.81 -2.39 3.64
CA MET A 69 -6.37 -2.25 2.30
C MET A 69 -5.88 -3.39 1.39
N ILE A 70 -4.56 -3.62 1.31
CA ILE A 70 -4.01 -4.67 0.43
C ILE A 70 -4.44 -6.07 0.87
N SER A 71 -4.57 -6.33 2.18
CA SER A 71 -5.06 -7.62 2.68
C SER A 71 -6.53 -7.89 2.31
N ARG A 72 -7.39 -6.86 2.38
CA ARG A 72 -8.78 -6.93 1.89
C ARG A 72 -8.84 -7.13 0.37
N ILE A 73 -8.02 -6.40 -0.38
CA ILE A 73 -7.93 -6.53 -1.84
C ILE A 73 -7.45 -7.95 -2.21
N TYR A 74 -6.43 -8.47 -1.53
CA TYR A 74 -5.92 -9.82 -1.72
C TYR A 74 -7.02 -10.86 -1.57
N GLN A 75 -7.78 -10.82 -0.47
CA GLN A 75 -8.84 -11.79 -0.23
C GLN A 75 -9.91 -11.79 -1.32
N ARG A 76 -10.30 -10.61 -1.82
CA ARG A 76 -11.39 -10.42 -2.80
C ARG A 76 -10.99 -10.65 -4.25
N LEU A 77 -9.71 -10.49 -4.60
CA LEU A 77 -9.25 -10.56 -5.99
C LEU A 77 -8.17 -11.62 -6.26
N PHE A 78 -7.33 -11.93 -5.29
CA PHE A 78 -6.11 -12.71 -5.51
C PHE A 78 -6.13 -14.09 -4.83
N SER A 79 -7.00 -14.30 -3.84
CA SER A 79 -7.20 -15.61 -3.21
C SER A 79 -7.68 -16.67 -4.21
N VAL A 80 -7.44 -17.95 -3.89
CA VAL A 80 -7.91 -19.08 -4.72
C VAL A 80 -9.43 -19.02 -4.91
N LYS A 81 -10.16 -18.73 -3.82
CA LYS A 81 -11.61 -18.54 -3.84
C LYS A 81 -12.03 -17.36 -4.72
N ALA A 82 -11.31 -16.23 -4.66
CA ALA A 82 -11.61 -15.08 -5.50
C ALA A 82 -11.38 -15.36 -7.00
N LYS A 83 -10.33 -16.12 -7.32
CA LYS A 83 -9.99 -16.46 -8.70
C LYS A 83 -11.03 -17.34 -9.37
N SER A 84 -11.77 -18.16 -8.62
CA SER A 84 -12.86 -19.01 -9.11
C SER A 84 -14.20 -18.29 -9.28
N LEU A 85 -14.32 -17.02 -8.88
CA LEU A 85 -15.51 -16.21 -9.10
C LEU A 85 -15.69 -15.87 -10.60
N SER A 86 -16.92 -15.52 -10.98
CA SER A 86 -17.23 -15.10 -12.35
C SER A 86 -16.42 -13.86 -12.75
N LYS A 87 -16.16 -13.69 -14.05
CA LYS A 87 -15.43 -12.54 -14.58
C LYS A 87 -16.09 -11.21 -14.21
N GLU A 88 -17.42 -11.18 -14.19
CA GLU A 88 -18.22 -10.01 -13.82
C GLU A 88 -17.99 -9.61 -12.35
N ILE A 89 -18.11 -10.55 -11.41
CA ILE A 89 -17.87 -10.28 -9.98
C ILE A 89 -16.44 -9.77 -9.77
N ARG A 90 -15.45 -10.41 -10.39
CA ARG A 90 -14.05 -9.97 -10.28
C ARG A 90 -13.83 -8.57 -10.86
N ARG A 91 -14.53 -8.21 -11.95
CA ARG A 91 -14.45 -6.86 -12.52
C ARG A 91 -15.03 -5.83 -11.55
N THR A 92 -16.18 -6.11 -10.94
CA THR A 92 -16.78 -5.25 -9.93
C THR A 92 -15.87 -5.07 -8.71
N GLU A 93 -15.29 -6.15 -8.20
CA GLU A 93 -14.34 -6.07 -7.09
C GLU A 93 -13.05 -5.35 -7.46
N ALA A 94 -12.59 -5.43 -8.71
CA ALA A 94 -11.43 -4.67 -9.17
C ALA A 94 -11.72 -3.16 -9.20
N LEU A 95 -12.91 -2.75 -9.64
CA LEU A 95 -13.33 -1.34 -9.59
C LEU A 95 -13.36 -0.81 -8.15
N ARG A 96 -13.96 -1.57 -7.22
CA ARG A 96 -13.95 -1.23 -5.78
C ARG A 96 -12.53 -1.11 -5.23
N ALA A 97 -11.64 -2.02 -5.62
CA ALA A 97 -10.25 -1.98 -5.18
C ALA A 97 -9.49 -0.76 -5.73
N PHE A 98 -9.80 -0.30 -6.95
CA PHE A 98 -9.25 0.96 -7.46
C PHE A 98 -9.75 2.17 -6.65
N GLU A 99 -11.04 2.21 -6.31
CA GLU A 99 -11.60 3.28 -5.47
C GLU A 99 -10.96 3.30 -4.07
N GLU A 100 -10.77 2.14 -3.44
CA GLU A 100 -10.07 2.03 -2.16
C GLU A 100 -8.62 2.55 -2.24
N LEU A 101 -7.91 2.23 -3.34
CA LEU A 101 -6.55 2.72 -3.57
C LEU A 101 -6.50 4.25 -3.74
N GLU A 102 -7.45 4.83 -4.47
CA GLU A 102 -7.53 6.28 -4.65
C GLU A 102 -7.89 6.98 -3.32
N ASN A 103 -8.83 6.42 -2.55
CA ASN A 103 -9.17 6.93 -1.22
C ASN A 103 -7.97 6.89 -0.27
N TRP A 104 -7.18 5.80 -0.29
CA TRP A 104 -5.94 5.71 0.48
C TRP A 104 -4.95 6.78 0.03
N LYS A 105 -4.74 6.95 -1.29
CA LYS A 105 -3.86 8.00 -1.86
C LYS A 105 -4.29 9.40 -1.41
N ASP A 106 -5.59 9.69 -1.39
CA ASP A 106 -6.11 11.01 -1.04
C ASP A 106 -6.01 11.31 0.47
N SER A 107 -5.99 10.27 1.32
CA SER A 107 -5.72 10.41 2.76
C SER A 107 -4.29 10.89 3.08
N ILE A 108 -3.37 10.78 2.12
CA ILE A 108 -1.96 11.16 2.28
C ILE A 108 -1.80 12.66 2.04
N PRO A 109 -1.00 13.38 2.85
CA PRO A 109 -0.72 14.80 2.63
C PRO A 109 -0.10 15.06 1.26
N GLU A 110 -0.40 16.24 0.70
CA GLU A 110 -0.01 16.61 -0.66
C GLU A 110 1.51 16.51 -0.91
N SER A 111 2.35 16.78 0.10
CA SER A 111 3.80 16.68 0.00
C SER A 111 4.31 15.26 -0.27
N PHE A 112 3.55 14.24 0.13
CA PHE A 112 3.89 12.82 -0.02
C PHE A 112 3.01 12.11 -1.06
N ARG A 113 1.94 12.75 -1.53
CA ARG A 113 0.92 12.13 -2.38
C ARG A 113 1.48 11.65 -3.73
N PRO A 114 1.21 10.40 -4.13
CA PRO A 114 1.50 9.91 -5.48
C PRO A 114 0.84 10.78 -6.57
N GLY A 115 1.56 11.00 -7.68
CA GLY A 115 1.11 11.83 -8.80
C GLY A 115 1.58 13.29 -8.77
N MET A 116 2.01 13.82 -7.63
CA MET A 116 2.69 15.13 -7.55
C MET A 116 4.20 14.96 -7.77
N PRO A 117 5.00 15.95 -8.18
CA PRO A 117 6.46 15.81 -8.21
C PRO A 117 7.05 15.70 -6.79
N ILE A 118 8.02 14.81 -6.55
CA ILE A 118 8.80 14.84 -5.30
C ILE A 118 9.71 16.06 -5.34
N ARG A 119 9.41 17.07 -4.52
CA ARG A 119 10.25 18.26 -4.37
C ARG A 119 11.21 18.03 -3.20
N SER A 120 12.31 17.32 -3.46
CA SER A 120 13.32 16.94 -2.44
C SER A 120 13.78 18.12 -1.59
N HIS A 121 14.03 19.28 -2.22
CA HIS A 121 14.39 20.54 -1.54
C HIS A 121 13.34 21.05 -0.54
N ARG A 122 12.04 20.72 -0.72
CA ARG A 122 10.95 21.12 0.19
C ARG A 122 10.71 20.12 1.31
N LEU A 123 11.06 18.85 1.07
CA LEU A 123 10.95 17.81 2.09
C LEU A 123 12.07 17.97 3.14
N GLY A 124 13.22 18.53 2.76
CA GLY A 124 14.28 18.94 3.68
C GLY A 124 15.17 17.79 4.15
N LYS A 125 14.60 16.72 4.74
CA LYS A 125 15.35 15.56 5.27
C LYS A 125 15.33 14.39 4.29
N SER A 126 16.46 13.68 4.17
CA SER A 126 16.59 12.46 3.36
C SER A 126 15.53 11.39 3.70
N GLN A 127 15.20 11.24 4.99
CA GLN A 127 14.15 10.32 5.45
C GLN A 127 12.76 10.64 4.87
N ALA A 128 12.41 11.92 4.70
CA ALA A 128 11.12 12.28 4.08
C ALA A 128 11.08 11.98 2.58
N VAL A 129 12.21 12.13 1.90
CA VAL A 129 12.34 11.71 0.51
C VAL A 129 12.15 10.20 0.41
N ALA A 130 12.79 9.42 1.30
CA ALA A 130 12.60 7.97 1.36
C ALA A 130 11.13 7.57 1.61
N LEU A 131 10.44 8.24 2.54
CA LEU A 131 9.00 8.00 2.78
C LEU A 131 8.14 8.34 1.56
N ALA A 132 8.41 9.48 0.89
CA ALA A 132 7.70 9.86 -0.33
C ALA A 132 7.93 8.85 -1.47
N ILE A 133 9.13 8.30 -1.56
CA ILE A 133 9.48 7.21 -2.50
C ILE A 133 8.68 5.94 -2.15
N GLN A 134 8.71 5.51 -0.89
CA GLN A 134 7.99 4.31 -0.42
C GLN A 134 6.49 4.40 -0.70
N ILE A 135 5.86 5.53 -0.37
CA ILE A 135 4.42 5.75 -0.61
C ILE A 135 4.05 5.59 -2.09
N ARG A 136 4.88 6.10 -2.99
CA ARG A 136 4.66 5.96 -4.44
C ARG A 136 4.82 4.53 -4.90
N PHE A 137 5.82 3.84 -4.35
CA PHE A 137 6.02 2.43 -4.64
C PHE A 137 4.79 1.62 -4.22
N CYS A 138 4.30 1.81 -2.98
CA CYS A 138 3.07 1.19 -2.49
C CYS A 138 1.87 1.45 -3.42
N TYR A 139 1.64 2.71 -3.80
CA TYR A 139 0.54 3.08 -4.71
C TYR A 139 0.65 2.39 -6.07
N HIS A 140 1.79 2.54 -6.75
CA HIS A 140 1.96 2.03 -8.11
C HIS A 140 2.05 0.51 -8.15
N ASN A 141 2.55 -0.14 -7.09
CA ASN A 141 2.56 -1.59 -6.98
C ASN A 141 1.14 -2.16 -6.96
N VAL A 142 0.25 -1.62 -6.12
CA VAL A 142 -1.16 -2.05 -6.09
C VAL A 142 -1.84 -1.72 -7.42
N ARG A 143 -1.60 -0.53 -7.98
CA ARG A 143 -2.18 -0.12 -9.28
C ARG A 143 -1.78 -1.07 -10.42
N ILE A 144 -0.54 -1.53 -10.45
CA ILE A 144 -0.05 -2.55 -11.40
C ILE A 144 -0.76 -3.88 -11.17
N ALA A 145 -0.83 -4.36 -9.92
CA ALA A 145 -1.50 -5.60 -9.57
C ALA A 145 -2.99 -5.60 -9.99
N LEU A 146 -3.72 -4.52 -9.71
CA LEU A 146 -5.11 -4.34 -10.11
C LEU A 146 -5.26 -4.28 -11.63
N SER A 147 -4.38 -3.56 -12.33
CA SER A 147 -4.39 -3.48 -13.79
C SER A 147 -4.22 -4.86 -14.43
N ARG A 148 -3.34 -5.72 -13.89
CA ARG A 148 -3.15 -7.11 -14.36
C ARG A 148 -4.40 -7.98 -14.19
N VAL A 149 -5.06 -7.88 -13.04
CA VAL A 149 -6.32 -8.60 -12.79
C VAL A 149 -7.42 -8.13 -13.74
N SER A 150 -7.55 -6.82 -13.94
CA SER A 150 -8.58 -6.25 -14.81
C SER A 150 -8.39 -6.59 -16.28
N ILE A 151 -7.13 -6.66 -16.77
CA ILE A 151 -6.82 -7.17 -18.12
C ILE A 151 -7.30 -8.63 -18.25
N SER A 152 -7.01 -9.46 -17.25
CA SER A 152 -7.39 -10.88 -17.24
C SER A 152 -8.91 -11.08 -17.17
N ALA A 153 -9.62 -10.18 -16.46
CA ALA A 153 -11.08 -10.22 -16.33
C ALA A 153 -11.81 -9.68 -17.59
N SER A 154 -11.19 -8.77 -18.35
CA SER A 154 -11.79 -8.10 -19.52
C SER A 154 -11.51 -8.83 -20.84
N THR A 155 -11.51 -10.16 -20.85
CA THR A 155 -11.27 -10.94 -22.09
C THR A 155 -12.36 -10.64 -23.12
N GLY A 156 -11.97 -10.17 -24.32
CA GLY A 156 -12.91 -9.83 -25.40
C GLY A 156 -13.27 -8.34 -25.49
N ASP A 157 -12.80 -7.52 -24.55
CA ASP A 157 -13.01 -6.07 -24.52
C ASP A 157 -11.68 -5.33 -24.73
N SER A 158 -11.37 -5.05 -26.00
CA SER A 158 -10.08 -4.50 -26.42
C SER A 158 -9.82 -3.10 -25.86
N GLU A 159 -10.85 -2.28 -25.73
CA GLU A 159 -10.77 -0.91 -25.22
C GLU A 159 -10.38 -0.90 -23.74
N ASN A 160 -11.08 -1.66 -22.90
CA ASN A 160 -10.75 -1.73 -21.48
C ASN A 160 -9.38 -2.39 -21.25
N GLN A 161 -9.01 -3.41 -22.03
CA GLN A 161 -7.66 -3.96 -21.97
C GLN A 161 -6.58 -2.92 -22.29
N MET A 162 -6.79 -2.10 -23.33
CA MET A 162 -5.86 -1.04 -23.69
C MET A 162 -5.72 -0.01 -22.56
N ARG A 163 -6.84 0.42 -21.96
CA ARG A 163 -6.84 1.33 -20.81
C ARG A 163 -6.03 0.81 -19.63
N TYR A 164 -6.22 -0.45 -19.25
CA TYR A 164 -5.46 -1.05 -18.14
C TYR A 164 -3.98 -1.27 -18.47
N LYS A 165 -3.64 -1.57 -19.73
CA LYS A 165 -2.24 -1.65 -20.19
C LYS A 165 -1.54 -0.30 -20.10
N LEU A 166 -2.21 0.79 -20.48
CA LEU A 166 -1.70 2.14 -20.32
C LEU A 166 -1.47 2.48 -18.85
N SER A 167 -2.47 2.23 -17.99
CA SER A 167 -2.35 2.42 -16.53
C SER A 167 -1.16 1.67 -15.92
N LEU A 168 -0.91 0.43 -16.36
CA LEU A 168 0.24 -0.37 -15.96
C LEU A 168 1.55 0.29 -16.39
N THR A 169 1.64 0.70 -17.66
CA THR A 169 2.83 1.35 -18.23
C THR A 169 3.16 2.67 -17.53
N ASP A 170 2.15 3.49 -17.25
CA ASP A 170 2.31 4.75 -16.54
C ASP A 170 2.79 4.53 -15.10
N SER A 171 2.27 3.49 -14.44
CA SER A 171 2.71 3.13 -13.10
C SER A 171 4.17 2.64 -13.09
N ALA A 172 4.57 1.85 -14.07
CA ALA A 172 5.95 1.39 -14.21
C ALA A 172 6.90 2.58 -14.47
N ARG A 173 6.52 3.51 -15.34
CA ARG A 173 7.30 4.73 -15.61
C ARG A 173 7.46 5.59 -14.36
N ALA A 174 6.37 5.80 -13.61
CA ALA A 174 6.42 6.56 -12.36
C ALA A 174 7.34 5.92 -11.31
N ILE A 175 7.39 4.59 -11.22
CA ILE A 175 8.35 3.89 -10.35
C ILE A 175 9.79 4.17 -10.81
N ILE A 176 10.08 4.04 -12.11
CA ILE A 176 11.42 4.28 -12.67
C ILE A 176 11.90 5.71 -12.36
N GLU A 177 11.04 6.71 -12.54
CA GLU A 177 11.36 8.12 -12.24
C GLU A 177 11.79 8.31 -10.77
N VAL A 178 11.09 7.63 -9.85
CA VAL A 178 11.35 7.75 -8.42
C VAL A 178 12.61 7.00 -7.99
N VAL A 179 12.97 5.90 -8.67
CA VAL A 179 14.22 5.15 -8.41
C VAL A 179 15.46 6.03 -8.58
N HIS A 180 15.43 7.04 -9.47
CA HIS A 180 16.54 7.98 -9.66
C HIS A 180 16.80 8.85 -8.42
N LEU A 181 15.85 8.95 -7.50
CA LEU A 181 15.99 9.71 -6.25
C LEU A 181 16.59 8.87 -5.12
N ILE A 182 16.72 7.56 -5.32
CA ILE A 182 17.41 6.68 -4.38
C ILE A 182 18.91 6.90 -4.61
N HIS A 183 19.53 7.72 -3.76
CA HIS A 183 20.97 7.80 -3.71
C HIS A 183 21.52 6.43 -3.31
N LEU A 184 22.03 5.70 -4.29
CA LEU A 184 22.89 4.55 -4.04
C LEU A 184 24.19 5.13 -3.51
N GLU A 185 24.37 5.19 -2.19
CA GLU A 185 25.72 5.36 -1.66
C GLU A 185 26.56 4.23 -2.25
N PRO A 186 27.73 4.53 -2.86
CA PRO A 186 28.61 3.48 -3.33
C PRO A 186 28.90 2.59 -2.12
N PHE A 187 28.60 1.30 -2.25
CA PHE A 187 28.87 0.31 -1.23
C PHE A 187 30.39 0.17 -1.12
N VAL A 188 31.04 1.08 -0.40
CA VAL A 188 32.46 0.97 -0.09
C VAL A 188 32.53 0.05 1.11
N LEU A 189 32.83 -1.22 0.88
CA LEU A 189 33.26 -2.11 1.94
C LEU A 189 34.47 -1.43 2.63
N PRO A 190 34.44 -1.22 3.95
CA PRO A 190 35.65 -0.89 4.68
C PRO A 190 36.51 -2.16 4.68
N TRP A 191 37.39 -2.30 3.70
CA TRP A 191 38.55 -3.17 3.79
C TRP A 191 39.66 -2.44 4.56
#